data_AF-A0A0L0FB71-F1
#
_entry.id   AF-A0A0L0FB71-F1
#
_cell.length_a   1.000
_cell.length_b   1.000
_cell.length_c   1.000
_cell.angle_alpha   90.00
_cell.angle_beta   90.00
_cell.angle_gamma   90.00
#
_symmetry.space_group_name_H-M   'P 1'
#
loop_
_entity.id
_entity.type
_entity.pdbx_description
1 polymer ?
#
loop_
_entity_poly.entity_id
_entity_poly.type
_entity_poly.pdbx_seq_one_letter_code
_entity_poly.pdbx_strand_id
1 'polypeptide(L)'
;MLRQVCEALRHLHSRGICHNDVKPENLLLTSRASNASLKLVDFGTSIFMDEPVLFDKPSGTAAYRSPETICHQPSERSIDMWAFG
;
A
#
# COMPACT_ATOMS: atom_id res chain seq x y z
N MET A 1 -16.29 0.61 2.72
CA MET A 1 -15.16 0.12 1.89
C MET A 1 -13.84 0.76 2.34
N LEU A 2 -13.69 2.10 2.30
CA LEU A 2 -12.44 2.80 2.71
C LEU A 2 -11.92 2.42 4.11
N ARG A 3 -12.81 2.31 5.11
CA ARG A 3 -12.43 1.86 6.47
C ARG A 3 -11.68 0.52 6.47
N GLN A 4 -12.10 -0.46 5.65
CA GLN A 4 -11.46 -1.78 5.60
C GLN A 4 -10.06 -1.70 4.97
N VAL A 5 -9.85 -0.79 4.01
CA VAL A 5 -8.53 -0.52 3.44
C VAL A 5 -7.62 0.06 4.52
N CYS A 6 -8.07 1.08 5.25
CA CYS A 6 -7.31 1.65 6.37
C CYS A 6 -6.99 0.61 7.46
N GLU A 7 -7.92 -0.29 7.77
CA GLU A 7 -7.69 -1.37 8.74
C GLU A 7 -6.62 -2.37 8.25
N ALA A 8 -6.62 -2.70 6.97
CA ALA A 8 -5.59 -3.54 6.35
C ALA A 8 -4.22 -2.84 6.38
N LEU A 9 -4.14 -1.57 5.96
CA LEU A 9 -2.89 -0.81 5.98
C LEU A 9 -2.33 -0.65 7.39
N ARG A 10 -3.18 -0.29 8.37
CA ARG A 10 -2.79 -0.22 9.78
C ARG A 10 -2.24 -1.56 10.29
N HIS A 11 -2.84 -2.68 9.88
CA HIS A 11 -2.35 -4.01 10.25
C HIS A 11 -0.96 -4.29 9.68
N LEU A 12 -0.70 -3.94 8.42
CA LEU A 12 0.62 -4.08 7.78
C LEU A 12 1.65 -3.16 8.43
N HIS A 13 1.32 -1.89 8.60
CA HIS A 13 2.22 -0.88 9.17
C HIS A 13 2.63 -1.23 10.60
N SER A 14 1.70 -1.80 11.40
CA SER A 14 2.01 -2.29 12.75
C SER A 14 3.00 -3.47 12.81
N ARG A 15 3.31 -4.09 11.66
CA ARG A 15 4.26 -5.19 11.50
C ARG A 15 5.51 -4.77 10.71
N GLY A 16 5.70 -3.47 10.50
CA GLY A 16 6.80 -2.96 9.69
C GLY A 16 6.66 -3.25 8.20
N ILE A 17 5.48 -3.62 7.71
CA ILE A 17 5.26 -3.93 6.29
C ILE A 17 4.66 -2.71 5.60
N CYS A 18 5.23 -2.33 4.47
CA CYS A 18 4.62 -1.42 3.50
C CYS A 18 4.16 -2.22 2.29
N HIS A 19 2.93 -1.96 1.83
CA HIS A 19 2.38 -2.68 0.68
C HIS A 19 3.05 -2.25 -0.63
N ASN A 20 3.28 -0.93 -0.81
CA ASN A 20 4.00 -0.32 -1.93
C ASN A 20 3.35 -0.53 -3.32
N ASP A 21 2.07 -0.91 -3.36
CA ASP A 21 1.27 -0.99 -4.60
C ASP A 21 -0.23 -1.00 -4.29
N VAL A 22 -0.68 -0.09 -3.41
CA VAL A 22 -2.10 0.09 -3.10
C VAL A 22 -2.78 0.73 -4.31
N LYS A 23 -3.76 0.03 -4.89
CA LYS A 23 -4.53 0.46 -6.07
C LYS A 23 -5.84 -0.33 -6.17
N PRO A 24 -6.85 0.15 -6.92
CA PRO A 24 -8.15 -0.53 -7.03
C PRO A 24 -8.06 -1.99 -7.45
N GLU A 25 -7.12 -2.35 -8.33
CA GLU A 25 -6.91 -3.72 -8.82
C GLU A 25 -6.48 -4.69 -7.71
N ASN A 26 -5.83 -4.17 -6.67
CA ASN A 26 -5.36 -4.94 -5.51
C ASN A 26 -6.38 -4.93 -4.35
N LEU A 27 -7.59 -4.39 -4.56
CA LEU A 27 -8.68 -4.35 -3.58
C LEU A 27 -9.83 -5.25 -4.01
N LEU A 28 -9.83 -6.51 -3.54
CA LEU A 28 -10.81 -7.50 -3.93
C LEU A 28 -11.94 -7.64 -2.92
N LEU A 29 -13.15 -7.91 -3.41
CA LEU A 29 -14.27 -8.34 -2.58
C LEU A 29 -14.26 -9.86 -2.43
N THR A 30 -14.55 -10.33 -1.22
CA THR A 30 -14.63 -11.76 -0.90
C THR A 30 -15.78 -12.51 -1.60
N SER A 31 -16.79 -11.79 -2.08
CA SER A 31 -17.90 -12.36 -2.87
C SER A 31 -18.65 -11.25 -3.62
N ARG A 32 -19.70 -11.62 -4.36
CA ARG A 32 -20.63 -10.68 -5.02
C ARG A 32 -21.75 -10.17 -4.11
N ALA A 33 -21.82 -10.62 -2.86
CA ALA A 33 -22.85 -10.17 -1.93
C ALA A 33 -22.64 -8.70 -1.53
N SER A 34 -23.73 -7.98 -1.26
CA SER A 34 -23.68 -6.56 -0.86
C SER A 34 -22.92 -6.30 0.44
N ASN A 35 -22.78 -7.32 1.29
CA ASN A 35 -22.05 -7.27 2.56
C ASN A 35 -20.64 -7.91 2.48
N ALA A 36 -20.12 -8.16 1.27
CA ALA A 36 -18.80 -8.76 1.10
C ALA A 36 -17.70 -7.91 1.77
N SER A 37 -16.78 -8.58 2.45
CA SER A 37 -15.59 -7.94 2.99
C SER A 37 -14.56 -7.67 1.89
N LEU A 38 -13.84 -6.55 2.01
CA LEU A 38 -12.69 -6.22 1.19
C LEU A 38 -11.42 -6.89 1.69
N LYS A 39 -10.55 -7.31 0.77
CA LYS A 39 -9.20 -7.81 1.03
C LYS A 39 -8.20 -7.08 0.14
N LEU A 40 -7.12 -6.61 0.77
CA LEU A 40 -5.92 -6.15 0.08
C LEU A 40 -5.10 -7.38 -0.34
N VAL A 41 -4.63 -7.41 -1.59
CA VAL A 41 -3.91 -8.53 -2.19
C VAL A 41 -2.66 -8.04 -2.96
N ASP A 42 -1.86 -9.00 -3.43
CA ASP A 42 -0.62 -8.79 -4.19
C ASP A 42 0.50 -8.08 -3.42
N PHE A 43 1.22 -8.87 -2.63
CA PHE A 43 2.37 -8.43 -1.84
C PHE A 43 3.70 -8.52 -2.62
N GLY A 44 3.65 -8.63 -3.95
CA GLY A 44 4.85 -8.85 -4.78
C GLY A 44 5.86 -7.69 -4.74
N THR A 45 5.39 -6.48 -4.42
CA THR A 45 6.22 -5.27 -4.26
C THR A 45 6.36 -4.82 -2.80
N SER A 46 5.78 -5.57 -1.86
CA SER A 46 5.79 -5.21 -0.45
C SER A 46 7.18 -5.35 0.15
N ILE A 47 7.49 -4.48 1.10
CA ILE A 47 8.79 -4.42 1.75
C ILE A 47 8.66 -4.28 3.26
N PHE A 48 9.64 -4.80 3.99
CA PHE A 48 9.81 -4.50 5.40
C PHE A 48 10.54 -3.16 5.54
N MET A 49 9.91 -2.21 6.22
CA MET A 49 10.45 -0.90 6.56
C MET A 49 10.32 -0.70 8.07
N ASP A 50 11.41 -0.93 8.79
CA ASP A 50 11.55 -0.51 10.18
C ASP A 50 12.01 0.95 10.28
N GLU A 51 12.79 1.41 9.29
CA GLU A 51 13.32 2.75 9.12
C GLU A 51 13.00 3.28 7.70
N PRO A 52 13.12 4.60 7.44
CA PRO A 52 12.94 5.17 6.10
C PRO A 52 13.93 4.56 5.09
N VAL A 53 13.45 4.21 3.90
CA VAL A 53 14.24 3.55 2.85
C VAL A 53 14.34 4.43 1.63
N LEU A 54 15.56 4.57 1.10
CA LEU A 54 15.78 5.13 -0.23
C LEU A 54 15.72 4.00 -1.26
N PHE A 55 14.76 4.06 -2.17
CA PHE A 55 14.60 3.04 -3.21
C PHE A 55 15.59 3.24 -4.36
N ASP A 56 16.49 2.28 -4.57
CA ASP A 56 17.40 2.25 -5.73
C ASP A 56 16.66 2.12 -7.07
N LYS A 57 15.53 1.40 -7.07
CA LYS A 57 14.68 1.21 -8.24
C LYS A 57 13.22 1.45 -7.85
N PRO A 58 12.49 2.32 -8.57
CA PRO A 58 11.06 2.50 -8.36
C PRO A 58 10.32 1.17 -8.58
N SER A 59 9.48 0.80 -7.63
CA SER A 59 8.54 -0.33 -7.73
C SER A 59 7.11 0.18 -7.57
N GLY A 60 6.13 -0.72 -7.69
CA GLY A 60 4.72 -0.36 -7.69
C GLY A 60 4.26 0.40 -8.94
N THR A 61 2.97 0.69 -8.98
CA THR A 61 2.29 1.30 -10.11
C THR A 61 2.53 2.81 -10.14
N ALA A 62 3.07 3.32 -11.24
CA ALA A 62 3.55 4.71 -11.35
C ALA A 62 2.50 5.78 -10.98
N ALA A 63 1.24 5.55 -11.33
CA ALA A 63 0.15 6.51 -11.08
C ALA A 63 -0.18 6.71 -9.59
N TYR A 64 0.20 5.76 -8.72
CA TYR A 64 -0.10 5.78 -7.28
C TYR A 64 1.11 6.11 -6.42
N ARG A 65 2.25 6.48 -7.02
CA ARG A 65 3.47 6.79 -6.26
C ARG A 65 3.37 8.13 -5.55
N SER A 66 3.94 8.17 -4.35
CA SER A 66 4.08 9.39 -3.58
C SER A 66 5.17 10.32 -4.13
N PRO A 67 5.10 11.64 -3.85
CA PRO A 67 6.10 12.60 -4.31
C PRO A 67 7.50 12.28 -3.83
N GLU A 68 7.67 11.84 -2.58
CA GLU A 68 8.96 11.44 -2.02
C GLU A 68 9.58 10.26 -2.79
N THR A 69 8.75 9.31 -3.25
CA THR A 69 9.20 8.19 -4.09
C THR A 69 9.67 8.69 -5.47
N ILE A 70 8.91 9.61 -6.07
CA ILE A 70 9.22 10.18 -7.40
C ILE A 70 10.47 11.05 -7.36
N CYS A 71 10.66 11.79 -6.28
CA CYS A 71 11.79 12.70 -6.07
C CYS A 71 13.04 11.99 -5.53
N HIS A 72 13.07 10.66 -5.46
CA HIS A 72 14.17 9.87 -4.89
C HIS A 72 14.55 10.34 -3.48
N GLN A 73 13.55 10.50 -2.62
CA GLN A 73 13.73 10.80 -1.20
C GLN A 73 13.49 9.54 -0.35
N PRO A 74 14.07 9.48 0.86
CA PRO A 74 13.76 8.43 1.81
C PRO A 74 12.25 8.34 2.03
N SER A 75 11.72 7.15 1.81
CA SER A 75 10.29 6.86 1.85
C SER A 75 9.98 5.99 3.06
N GLU A 76 8.81 6.20 3.64
CA GLU A 76 8.30 5.41 4.76
C GLU A 76 7.00 4.70 4.37
N ARG A 77 6.38 4.00 5.32
CA ARG A 77 5.07 3.36 5.16
C ARG A 77 3.96 4.34 4.76
N SER A 78 4.18 5.66 4.91
CA SER A 78 3.26 6.71 4.45
C SER A 78 3.00 6.70 2.95
N ILE A 79 3.86 6.09 2.13
CA ILE A 79 3.62 5.97 0.69
C ILE A 79 2.32 5.19 0.39
N ASP A 80 1.94 4.24 1.25
CA ASP A 80 0.66 3.53 1.13
C ASP A 80 -0.53 4.46 1.40
N MET A 81 -0.35 5.47 2.27
CA MET A 81 -1.38 6.44 2.60
C MET A 81 -1.57 7.47 1.48
N TRP A 82 -0.49 7.80 0.75
CA TRP A 82 -0.59 8.56 -0.49
C TRP A 82 -1.36 7.78 -1.54
N ALA A 83 -0.96 6.53 -1.79
CA ALA A 83 -1.62 5.66 -2.78
C ALA A 83 -3.11 5.39 -2.46
N PHE A 84 -3.48 5.41 -1.17
CA PHE A 84 -4.85 5.31 -0.70
C PHE A 84 -5.70 6.58 -0.98
N GLY A 85 -5.08 7.77 -0.96
CA GLY A 85 -5.75 9.07 -1.09
C GLY A 85 -6.12 9.41 -2.53
#